data_AF-A0A662TK42-F1
#
_entry.id   AF-A0A662TK42-F1
#
_cell.length_a   1.000
_cell.length_b   1.000
_cell.length_c   1.000
_cell.angle_alpha   90.00
_cell.angle_beta   90.00
_cell.angle_gamma   90.00
#
_symmetry.space_group_name_H-M   'P 1'
#
loop_
_entity.id
_entity.type
_entity.pdbx_description
1 polymer ?
#
loop_
_entity_poly.entity_id
_entity_poly.type
_entity_poly.pdbx_seq_one_letter_code
_entity_poly.pdbx_strand_id
1 'polypeptide(L)'
;MQKLQGSSRGKLREGVTSLIKGSIDKIIEGLDRYEFNVITTQFMALANYGNKLFQKEQPWTTVKENPEKCKETLYNCLQLLKAIAILMEPVMPIKAEKLWKQLGYDTPVKDVHFEEALKPIEPGRKLGKPKPLFKKVSSEKIQELIKEFEKRVQR
;
A
#
# COMPACT_ATOMS: atom_id res chain seq x y z
N MET A 1 -18.51 14.11 -2.75
CA MET A 1 -17.28 13.74 -3.51
C MET A 1 -16.39 14.97 -3.55
N GLN A 2 -15.36 15.04 -2.71
CA GLN A 2 -14.52 16.23 -2.59
C GLN A 2 -13.41 16.15 -3.64
N LYS A 3 -13.48 17.00 -4.67
CA LYS A 3 -12.42 17.14 -5.67
C LYS A 3 -11.20 17.73 -4.95
N LEU A 4 -10.06 17.05 -5.00
CA LEU A 4 -8.75 17.63 -4.68
C LEU A 4 -8.37 18.60 -5.82
N GLN A 5 -9.06 19.73 -5.90
CA GLN A 5 -8.69 20.85 -6.76
C GLN A 5 -7.97 21.89 -5.92
N GLY A 6 -6.70 22.10 -6.23
CA GLY A 6 -5.90 23.14 -5.59
C GLY A 6 -4.41 22.88 -5.74
N SER A 7 -3.88 23.29 -6.90
CA SER A 7 -2.54 23.78 -7.29
C SER A 7 -1.25 23.50 -6.49
N SER A 8 -1.24 22.79 -5.37
CA SER A 8 -0.02 22.27 -4.77
C SER A 8 0.20 20.85 -5.28
N ARG A 9 1.10 20.70 -6.27
CA ARG A 9 1.71 19.41 -6.59
C ARG A 9 2.31 18.91 -5.27
N GLY A 10 1.72 17.91 -4.63
CA GLY A 10 2.30 17.34 -3.42
C GLY A 10 3.76 17.00 -3.70
N LYS A 11 4.68 17.48 -2.87
CA LYS A 11 6.10 17.22 -3.08
C LYS A 11 6.37 15.79 -2.63
N LEU A 12 6.86 14.96 -3.54
CA LEU A 12 7.31 13.63 -3.18
C LEU A 12 8.57 13.75 -2.32
N ARG A 13 8.54 13.17 -1.12
CA ARG A 13 9.67 13.18 -0.19
C ARG A 13 10.73 12.21 -0.70
N GLU A 14 11.99 12.65 -0.67
CA GLU A 14 13.13 11.83 -1.09
C GLU A 14 13.20 10.49 -0.33
N GLY A 15 12.92 10.52 0.98
CA GLY A 15 12.85 9.30 1.79
C GLY A 15 11.79 8.30 1.32
N VAL A 16 10.67 8.76 0.76
CA VAL A 16 9.64 7.88 0.18
C VAL A 16 10.16 7.24 -1.11
N THR A 17 10.71 8.04 -2.03
CA THR A 17 11.24 7.54 -3.30
C THR A 17 12.38 6.56 -3.09
N SER A 18 13.33 6.88 -2.20
CA SER A 18 14.47 6.02 -1.87
C SER A 18 14.03 4.69 -1.28
N LEU A 19 13.05 4.72 -0.37
CA LEU A 19 12.50 3.50 0.24
C LEU A 19 11.78 2.62 -0.79
N ILE A 20 10.99 3.21 -1.70
CA ILE A 20 10.33 2.46 -2.78
C ILE A 20 11.38 1.81 -3.69
N LYS A 21 12.39 2.57 -4.12
CA LYS A 21 13.47 2.05 -4.96
C LYS A 21 14.18 0.87 -4.32
N GLY A 22 14.65 1.02 -3.08
CA GLY A 22 15.32 -0.07 -2.37
C GLY A 22 14.40 -1.28 -2.09
N SER A 23 13.09 -1.07 -2.00
CA SER A 23 12.11 -2.16 -1.87
C SER A 23 11.94 -2.92 -3.19
N ILE A 24 11.93 -2.22 -4.34
CA ILE A 24 11.89 -2.84 -5.66
C ILE A 24 13.11 -3.74 -5.85
N ASP A 25 14.31 -3.21 -5.61
CA ASP A 25 15.57 -3.96 -5.80
C ASP A 25 15.57 -5.27 -4.99
N LYS A 26 15.17 -5.20 -3.72
CA LYS A 26 15.07 -6.37 -2.83
C LYS A 26 13.95 -7.34 -3.20
N ILE A 27 12.84 -6.84 -3.73
CA ILE A 27 11.73 -7.71 -4.19
C ILE A 27 12.15 -8.47 -5.44
N ILE A 28 12.86 -7.82 -6.37
CA ILE A 28 13.40 -8.49 -7.56
C ILE A 28 14.37 -9.59 -7.14
N GLU A 29 15.32 -9.31 -6.25
CA GLU A 29 16.22 -10.34 -5.72
C GLU A 29 15.46 -11.48 -5.02
N GLY A 30 14.44 -11.14 -4.23
CA GLY A 30 13.58 -12.13 -3.58
C GLY A 30 12.80 -12.99 -4.56
N LEU A 31 12.34 -12.44 -5.68
CA LEU A 31 11.68 -13.20 -6.74
C LEU A 31 12.66 -14.15 -7.45
N ASP A 32 13.86 -13.66 -7.79
CA ASP A 32 14.90 -14.46 -8.46
C ASP A 32 15.34 -15.66 -7.62
N ARG A 33 15.32 -15.51 -6.28
CA ARG A 33 15.67 -16.56 -5.31
C ARG A 33 14.47 -17.34 -4.76
N TYR A 34 13.25 -17.03 -5.19
CA TYR A 34 12.01 -17.60 -4.65
C TYR A 34 11.81 -17.39 -3.13
N GLU A 35 12.34 -16.30 -2.58
CA GLU A 35 12.28 -15.92 -1.17
C GLU A 35 11.07 -15.02 -0.87
N PHE A 36 9.87 -15.60 -0.81
CA PHE A 36 8.63 -14.85 -0.54
C PHE A 36 8.62 -14.08 0.79
N ASN A 37 9.39 -14.54 1.78
CA ASN A 37 9.55 -13.83 3.06
C ASN A 37 10.25 -12.47 2.87
N VAL A 38 11.21 -12.37 1.95
CA VAL A 38 11.87 -11.11 1.62
C VAL A 38 10.87 -10.17 0.96
N ILE A 39 10.11 -10.67 -0.02
CA ILE A 39 9.10 -9.90 -0.76
C ILE A 39 8.06 -9.30 0.20
N THR A 40 7.50 -10.15 1.07
CA THR A 40 6.51 -9.76 2.07
C THR A 40 7.04 -8.73 3.06
N THR A 41 8.28 -8.90 3.51
CA THR A 41 8.93 -7.94 4.41
C THR A 41 9.07 -6.56 3.75
N GLN A 42 9.39 -6.49 2.45
CA GLN A 42 9.61 -5.21 1.77
C GLN A 42 8.34 -4.37 1.62
N PHE A 43 7.24 -4.92 1.09
CA PHE A 43 6.02 -4.09 0.99
C PHE A 43 5.41 -3.77 2.37
N MET A 44 5.64 -4.61 3.38
CA MET A 44 5.27 -4.30 4.77
C MET A 44 6.12 -3.17 5.36
N ALA A 45 7.39 -3.06 5.00
CA ALA A 45 8.24 -1.93 5.39
C ALA A 45 7.69 -0.61 4.83
N LEU A 46 7.22 -0.58 3.58
CA LEU A 46 6.52 0.57 2.99
C LEU A 46 5.28 0.96 3.79
N ALA A 47 4.43 -0.02 4.13
CA ALA A 47 3.22 0.20 4.92
C ALA A 47 3.56 0.77 6.31
N ASN A 48 4.57 0.23 6.98
CA ASN A 48 5.04 0.69 8.27
C ASN A 48 5.58 2.12 8.23
N TYR A 49 6.37 2.46 7.19
CA TYR A 49 6.84 3.83 6.99
C TYR A 49 5.67 4.79 6.78
N GLY A 50 4.70 4.41 5.95
CA GLY A 50 3.48 5.19 5.71
C GLY A 50 2.67 5.43 6.98
N ASN A 51 2.51 4.41 7.84
CA ASN A 51 1.83 4.55 9.12
C ASN A 51 2.56 5.52 10.07
N LYS A 52 3.90 5.44 10.16
CA LYS A 52 4.71 6.36 10.97
C LYS A 52 4.58 7.80 10.47
N LEU A 53 4.64 8.00 9.14
CA LEU A 53 4.46 9.30 8.51
C LEU A 53 3.07 9.85 8.82
N PHE A 54 2.01 9.08 8.59
CA PHE A 54 0.63 9.48 8.82
C PHE A 54 0.38 9.85 10.28
N GLN A 55 0.91 9.05 11.22
CA GLN A 55 0.77 9.32 12.65
C GLN A 55 1.54 10.58 13.09
N LYS A 56 2.78 10.75 12.60
CA LYS A 56 3.63 11.91 12.95
C LYS A 56 3.02 13.22 12.47
N GLU A 57 2.47 13.25 11.26
CA GLU A 57 1.99 14.48 10.63
C GLU A 57 0.54 14.83 10.99
N GLN A 58 -0.19 13.90 11.63
CA GLN A 58 -1.55 14.11 12.15
C GLN A 58 -2.49 14.81 11.15
N PRO A 59 -2.77 14.20 9.97
CA PRO A 59 -3.55 14.84 8.91
C PRO A 59 -4.97 15.24 9.33
N TRP A 60 -5.55 14.55 10.33
CA TRP A 60 -6.86 14.89 10.90
C TRP A 60 -6.86 16.24 11.66
N THR A 61 -5.70 16.67 12.14
CA THR A 61 -5.50 17.98 12.78
C THR A 61 -5.07 19.00 11.73
N THR A 62 -4.04 18.68 10.93
CA THR A 62 -3.47 19.61 9.96
C THR A 62 -4.43 19.99 8.84
N VAL A 63 -5.47 19.19 8.56
CA VAL A 63 -6.53 19.59 7.62
C VAL A 63 -7.19 20.93 7.98
N LYS A 64 -7.24 21.29 9.28
CA LYS A 64 -7.79 22.58 9.76
C LYS A 64 -6.70 23.63 9.96
N GLU A 65 -5.55 23.23 10.50
CA GLU A 65 -4.49 24.17 10.91
C GLU A 65 -3.52 24.53 9.78
N ASN A 66 -3.20 23.55 8.92
CA ASN A 66 -2.26 23.72 7.81
C ASN A 66 -2.65 22.79 6.64
N PRO A 67 -3.63 23.19 5.81
CA PRO A 67 -4.14 22.37 4.73
C PRO A 67 -3.08 21.91 3.72
N GLU A 68 -2.06 22.73 3.47
CA GLU A 68 -0.97 22.38 2.56
C GLU A 68 -0.12 21.23 3.08
N LYS A 69 0.20 21.24 4.38
CA LYS A 69 0.90 20.12 5.04
C LYS A 69 0.07 18.83 5.03
N CYS A 70 -1.25 18.93 5.22
CA CYS A 70 -2.16 17.80 5.11
C CYS A 70 -2.14 17.21 3.69
N LYS A 71 -2.25 18.05 2.65
CA LYS A 71 -2.15 17.62 1.25
C LYS A 71 -0.84 16.91 0.95
N GLU A 72 0.29 17.46 1.40
CA GLU A 72 1.61 16.84 1.20
C GLU A 72 1.70 15.46 1.88
N THR A 73 1.20 15.35 3.11
CA THR A 73 1.18 14.08 3.86
C THR A 73 0.36 13.03 3.10
N LEU A 74 -0.88 13.38 2.71
CA LEU A 74 -1.77 12.47 1.99
C LEU A 74 -1.19 12.08 0.62
N TYR A 75 -0.55 13.01 -0.08
CA TYR A 75 0.11 12.73 -1.35
C TYR A 75 1.20 11.66 -1.21
N ASN A 76 2.07 11.80 -0.19
CA ASN A 76 3.13 10.82 0.07
C ASN A 76 2.55 9.46 0.53
N CYS A 77 1.50 9.45 1.34
CA CYS A 77 0.80 8.21 1.71
C CYS A 77 0.17 7.52 0.49
N LEU A 78 -0.43 8.28 -0.43
CA LEU A 78 -0.99 7.73 -1.68
C LEU A 78 0.10 7.17 -2.58
N GLN A 79 1.27 7.81 -2.67
CA GLN A 79 2.42 7.25 -3.40
C GLN A 79 2.85 5.91 -2.81
N LEU A 80 2.97 5.80 -1.49
CA LEU A 80 3.31 4.55 -0.82
C LEU A 80 2.24 3.47 -1.08
N LEU A 81 0.96 3.82 -1.03
CA LEU A 81 -0.12 2.89 -1.36
C LEU A 81 -0.07 2.41 -2.81
N LYS A 82 0.25 3.30 -3.77
CA LYS A 82 0.48 2.94 -5.18
C LYS A 82 1.59 1.89 -5.29
N ALA A 83 2.74 2.16 -4.66
CA ALA A 83 3.86 1.23 -4.65
C ALA A 83 3.51 -0.11 -3.98
N ILE A 84 2.85 -0.09 -2.82
CA ILE A 84 2.42 -1.31 -2.12
C ILE A 84 1.49 -2.14 -3.00
N ALA A 85 0.53 -1.52 -3.70
CA ALA A 85 -0.41 -2.22 -4.57
C ALA A 85 0.32 -3.00 -5.68
N ILE A 86 1.31 -2.39 -6.32
CA ILE A 86 2.11 -3.01 -7.39
C ILE A 86 3.00 -4.12 -6.80
N LEU A 87 3.72 -3.82 -5.72
CA LEU A 87 4.76 -4.70 -5.18
C LEU A 87 4.23 -5.89 -4.38
N MET A 88 2.99 -5.82 -3.88
CA MET A 88 2.36 -6.94 -3.19
C MET A 88 1.68 -7.92 -4.16
N GLU A 89 1.53 -7.58 -5.44
CA GLU A 89 0.82 -8.37 -6.45
C GLU A 89 1.32 -9.82 -6.53
N PRO A 90 2.65 -10.10 -6.56
CA PRO A 90 3.14 -11.47 -6.72
C PRO A 90 2.78 -12.42 -5.57
N VAL A 91 2.44 -11.88 -4.39
CA VAL A 91 2.11 -12.66 -3.19
C VAL A 91 0.62 -12.58 -2.85
N MET A 92 -0.02 -11.44 -3.10
CA MET A 92 -1.40 -11.16 -2.71
C MET A 92 -2.19 -10.49 -3.85
N PRO A 93 -2.37 -11.13 -5.01
CA PRO A 93 -2.92 -10.51 -6.22
C PRO A 93 -4.35 -9.97 -6.01
N ILE A 94 -5.19 -10.71 -5.26
CA ILE A 94 -6.57 -10.30 -4.98
C ILE A 94 -6.63 -9.03 -4.12
N LYS A 95 -5.66 -8.83 -3.22
CA LYS A 95 -5.61 -7.66 -2.34
C LYS A 95 -4.95 -6.48 -3.03
N ALA A 96 -3.90 -6.73 -3.82
CA ALA A 96 -3.26 -5.78 -4.71
C ALA A 96 -4.30 -5.10 -5.61
N GLU A 97 -5.08 -5.89 -6.34
CA GLU A 97 -6.11 -5.43 -7.27
C GLU A 97 -7.20 -4.59 -6.57
N LYS A 98 -7.59 -4.98 -5.35
CA LYS A 98 -8.56 -4.22 -4.55
C LYS A 98 -8.01 -2.86 -4.11
N LEU A 99 -6.74 -2.78 -3.77
CA LEU A 99 -6.09 -1.50 -3.44
C LEU A 99 -5.92 -0.64 -4.69
N TRP A 100 -5.47 -1.24 -5.79
CA TRP A 100 -5.27 -0.59 -7.08
C TRP A 100 -6.55 0.09 -7.59
N LYS A 101 -7.69 -0.61 -7.53
CA LYS A 101 -9.01 -0.04 -7.84
C LYS A 101 -9.43 1.09 -6.91
N GLN A 102 -9.12 0.99 -5.61
CA GLN A 102 -9.41 2.07 -4.67
C GLN A 102 -8.56 3.32 -4.93
N LEU A 103 -7.38 3.17 -5.52
CA LEU A 103 -6.55 4.28 -5.99
C LEU A 103 -7.03 4.89 -7.32
N GLY A 104 -8.10 4.34 -7.92
CA GLY A 104 -8.71 4.86 -9.14
C GLY A 104 -7.96 4.46 -10.40
N TYR A 105 -7.40 3.25 -10.42
CA TYR A 105 -6.88 2.63 -11.63
C TYR A 105 -7.83 1.53 -12.10
N ASP A 106 -8.10 1.53 -13.41
CA ASP A 106 -9.01 0.58 -14.04
C ASP A 106 -8.28 -0.57 -14.76
N THR A 107 -6.97 -0.45 -14.96
CA THR A 107 -6.13 -1.52 -15.50
C THR A 107 -5.91 -2.60 -14.44
N PRO A 108 -5.76 -3.88 -14.82
CA PRO A 108 -5.33 -4.91 -13.89
C PRO A 108 -3.93 -4.61 -13.35
N VAL A 109 -3.73 -4.74 -12.03
CA VAL A 109 -2.43 -4.43 -11.42
C VAL A 109 -1.31 -5.36 -11.87
N LYS A 110 -1.64 -6.61 -12.23
CA LYS A 110 -0.71 -7.61 -12.77
C LYS A 110 -0.05 -7.22 -14.09
N ASP A 111 -0.66 -6.28 -14.83
CA ASP A 111 -0.16 -5.80 -16.12
C ASP A 111 0.73 -4.54 -15.93
N VAL A 112 0.98 -4.13 -14.68
CA VAL A 112 1.75 -2.94 -14.32
C VAL A 112 3.17 -3.32 -13.90
N HIS A 113 4.15 -2.73 -14.56
CA HIS A 113 5.56 -2.91 -14.23
C HIS A 113 5.95 -2.26 -12.89
N PHE A 114 6.98 -2.80 -12.22
CA PHE A 114 7.42 -2.32 -10.91
C PHE A 114 7.95 -0.89 -10.94
N GLU A 115 8.52 -0.43 -12.05
CA GLU A 115 9.00 0.94 -12.23
C GLU A 115 7.86 1.97 -12.10
N GLU A 116 6.61 1.57 -12.34
CA GLU A 116 5.44 2.41 -12.15
C GLU A 116 5.24 2.81 -10.68
N ALA A 117 5.78 2.03 -9.73
CA ALA A 117 5.78 2.36 -8.31
C ALA A 117 6.65 3.60 -7.99
N LEU A 118 7.65 3.90 -8.82
CA LEU A 118 8.49 5.10 -8.69
C LEU A 118 7.86 6.33 -9.36
N LYS A 119 6.96 6.12 -10.33
CA LYS A 119 6.28 7.24 -10.99
C LYS A 119 5.30 7.89 -10.01
N PRO A 120 5.37 9.22 -9.84
CA PRO A 120 4.47 9.94 -8.95
C PRO A 120 3.01 9.72 -9.30
N ILE A 121 2.14 9.64 -8.30
CA ILE A 121 0.69 9.63 -8.51
C ILE A 121 0.25 10.97 -9.11
N GLU A 122 -0.56 10.91 -10.17
CA GLU A 122 -1.03 12.11 -10.85
C GLU A 122 -1.94 12.95 -9.94
N PRO A 123 -1.62 14.24 -9.74
CA PRO A 123 -2.49 15.14 -8.99
C PRO A 123 -3.89 15.23 -9.61
N GLY A 124 -4.92 15.27 -8.77
CA GLY A 124 -6.31 15.37 -9.22
C GLY A 124 -6.92 14.05 -9.70
N ARG A 125 -6.19 12.93 -9.65
CA ARG A 125 -6.74 11.59 -9.88
C ARG A 125 -7.92 11.32 -8.96
N LYS A 126 -9.02 10.85 -9.54
CA LYS A 126 -10.22 10.47 -8.78
C LYS A 126 -9.95 9.14 -8.08
N LEU A 127 -10.01 9.15 -6.76
CA LEU A 127 -9.91 7.93 -5.95
C LEU A 127 -11.25 7.19 -5.92
N GLY A 128 -11.20 5.87 -5.81
CA GLY A 128 -12.35 5.03 -5.52
C GLY A 128 -12.85 5.21 -4.08
N LYS A 129 -13.95 4.52 -3.75
CA LYS A 129 -14.44 4.51 -2.36
C LYS A 129 -13.53 3.62 -1.50
N PRO A 130 -12.93 4.14 -0.42
CA PRO A 130 -12.08 3.34 0.45
C PRO A 130 -12.89 2.24 1.14
N LYS A 131 -12.36 1.02 1.13
CA LYS A 131 -12.93 -0.16 1.78
C LYS A 131 -11.81 -0.92 2.49
N PRO A 132 -12.02 -1.44 3.71
CA PRO A 132 -11.03 -2.26 4.40
C PRO A 132 -10.54 -3.42 3.52
N LEU A 133 -9.22 -3.50 3.32
CA LEU A 133 -8.62 -4.56 2.50
C LEU A 133 -8.63 -5.91 3.22
N PHE A 134 -8.45 -5.90 4.54
CA PHE A 134 -8.36 -7.08 5.39
C PHE A 134 -9.50 -7.07 6.42
N LYS A 135 -10.07 -8.25 6.66
CA LYS A 135 -10.99 -8.48 7.77
C LYS A 135 -10.18 -9.08 8.91
N LYS A 136 -10.43 -8.61 10.13
CA LYS A 136 -9.88 -9.26 11.32
C LYS A 136 -10.43 -10.69 11.37
N VAL A 137 -9.55 -11.65 11.61
CA VAL A 137 -9.96 -13.04 11.89
C VAL A 137 -10.42 -13.10 13.34
N SER A 138 -11.62 -13.61 13.59
CA SER A 138 -12.17 -13.71 14.94
C SER A 138 -11.55 -14.90 15.69
N SER A 139 -11.55 -14.84 17.02
CA SER A 139 -11.02 -15.92 17.86
C SER A 139 -11.75 -17.25 17.61
N GLU A 140 -13.06 -17.17 17.40
CA GLU A 140 -13.91 -18.33 17.09
C GLU A 140 -13.48 -18.95 15.76
N LYS A 141 -13.22 -18.12 14.74
CA LYS A 141 -12.74 -18.60 13.43
C LYS A 141 -11.35 -19.21 13.51
N ILE A 142 -10.47 -18.67 14.36
CA ILE A 142 -9.15 -19.27 14.62
C ILE A 142 -9.32 -20.67 15.22
N GLN A 143 -10.16 -20.83 16.25
CA GLN A 143 -10.39 -22.12 16.87
C GLN A 143 -11.01 -23.14 15.91
N GLU A 144 -11.94 -22.71 15.05
CA GLU A 144 -12.53 -23.54 14.00
C GLU A 144 -11.45 -24.07 13.04
N LEU A 145 -10.56 -23.19 12.56
CA LEU A 145 -9.48 -23.54 11.63
C LEU A 145 -8.45 -24.49 12.28
N ILE A 146 -8.12 -24.30 13.56
CA ILE A 146 -7.21 -25.19 14.30
C ILE A 146 -7.81 -26.61 14.35
N LYS A 147 -9.07 -26.74 14.73
CA LYS A 147 -9.76 -28.05 14.78
C LYS A 147 -9.83 -28.72 13.41
N GLU A 148 -10.03 -27.96 12.34
CA GLU A 148 -10.00 -28.50 10.98
C GLU A 148 -8.60 -28.98 10.59
N PHE A 149 -7.57 -28.22 10.94
CA PHE A 149 -6.17 -28.56 10.64
C PHE A 149 -5.71 -29.80 11.40
N GLU A 150 -6.06 -29.93 12.68
CA GLU A 150 -5.75 -31.10 13.51
C GLU A 150 -6.28 -32.41 12.88
N LYS A 151 -7.49 -32.39 12.30
CA LYS A 151 -8.05 -33.56 11.59
C LYS A 151 -7.23 -33.98 10.37
N ARG A 152 -6.55 -33.04 9.71
CA ARG A 152 -5.70 -33.32 8.54
C ARG A 152 -4.28 -33.74 8.92
N VAL A 153 -3.84 -33.36 10.12
CA VAL A 153 -2.49 -33.65 10.65
C VAL A 153 -2.45 -34.93 11.49
N GLN A 154 -3.60 -35.53 11.83
CA GLN A 154 -3.66 -36.83 12.51
C GLN A 154 -2.79 -37.88 11.77
N ARG A 155 -1.60 -38.12 12.35
CA ARG A 155 -0.90 -39.41 12.39
C ARG A 155 -1.51 -40.27 13.49
#